data_AF-A0A832SYG3-F1
#
_entry.id   AF-A0A832SYG3-F1
#
_cell.length_a   1.000
_cell.length_b   1.000
_cell.length_c   1.000
_cell.angle_alpha   90.00
_cell.angle_beta   90.00
_cell.angle_gamma   90.00
#
_symmetry.space_group_name_H-M   'P 1'
#
loop_
_entity.id
_entity.type
_entity.pdbx_description
1 polymer ?
#
loop_
_entity_poly.entity_id
_entity_poly.type
_entity_poly.pdbx_seq_one_letter_code
_entity_poly.pdbx_strand_id
1 'polypeptide(L)'
;GFIDEDLLNRPNVYMFVLALSDEEIHKGRFYSRCRQLWARRPLKRYLKNFTSIRKTHDYIVGVAKKNNIPVIENIDVSTTIDEMLDYIIKVKEKEQQDKLLQDNLQEEKKISEYD
;
A
#
# COMPACT_ATOMS: atom_id res chain seq x y z
N GLY A 1 -2.80 -10.99 -15.16
CA GLY A 1 -3.88 -10.00 -15.14
C GLY A 1 -3.25 -8.67 -14.81
N PHE A 2 -3.63 -7.62 -15.53
CA PHE A 2 -3.17 -6.26 -15.27
C PHE A 2 -4.37 -5.44 -14.78
N ILE A 3 -4.12 -4.49 -13.90
CA ILE A 3 -5.14 -3.52 -13.47
C ILE A 3 -5.20 -2.44 -14.54
N ASP A 4 -6.41 -2.01 -14.90
CA ASP A 4 -6.63 -0.90 -15.82
C ASP A 4 -5.99 0.38 -15.27
N GLU A 5 -5.19 1.05 -16.10
CA GLU A 5 -4.48 2.28 -15.73
C GLU A 5 -5.47 3.42 -15.43
N ASP A 6 -6.59 3.45 -16.13
CA ASP A 6 -7.66 4.42 -15.89
C ASP A 6 -8.31 4.25 -14.51
N LEU A 7 -8.28 3.03 -13.96
CA LEU A 7 -8.75 2.78 -12.59
C LEU A 7 -7.74 3.32 -11.56
N LEU A 8 -6.45 3.15 -11.81
CA LEU A 8 -5.39 3.63 -10.90
C LEU A 8 -5.32 5.15 -10.82
N ASN A 9 -5.68 5.84 -11.90
CA ASN A 9 -5.68 7.29 -11.97
C ASN A 9 -6.92 7.95 -11.32
N ARG A 10 -7.86 7.17 -10.78
CA ARG A 10 -9.04 7.73 -10.14
C ARG A 10 -8.68 8.34 -8.77
N PRO A 11 -9.27 9.50 -8.41
CA PRO A 11 -8.90 10.24 -7.20
C PRO A 11 -9.27 9.54 -5.88
N ASN A 12 -10.03 8.45 -5.94
CA ASN A 12 -10.47 7.65 -4.80
C ASN A 12 -9.85 6.23 -4.78
N VAL A 13 -8.83 5.98 -5.59
CA VAL A 13 -8.12 4.70 -5.65
C VAL A 13 -6.72 4.90 -5.08
N TYR A 14 -6.36 4.03 -4.14
CA TYR A 14 -5.09 4.08 -3.42
C TYR A 14 -4.43 2.70 -3.46
N MET A 15 -3.12 2.69 -3.67
CA MET A 15 -2.33 1.46 -3.74
C MET A 15 -1.51 1.27 -2.48
N PHE A 16 -1.56 0.06 -1.93
CA PHE A 16 -0.79 -0.34 -0.75
C PHE A 16 -0.18 -1.72 -0.97
N VAL A 17 0.96 -1.97 -0.34
CA VAL A 17 1.51 -3.31 -0.19
C VAL A 17 1.43 -3.72 1.27
N LEU A 18 0.76 -4.84 1.53
CA LEU A 18 0.73 -5.46 2.85
C LEU A 18 1.85 -6.47 2.96
N ALA A 19 2.74 -6.27 3.94
CA ALA A 19 3.91 -7.09 4.14
C ALA A 19 3.98 -7.63 5.58
N LEU A 20 4.77 -8.68 5.76
CA LEU A 20 5.19 -9.15 7.08
C LEU A 20 6.71 -9.24 7.08
N SER A 21 7.35 -8.35 7.83
CA SER A 21 8.81 -8.34 7.96
C SER A 21 9.30 -9.57 8.73
N ASP A 22 8.59 -9.94 9.81
CA ASP A 22 8.90 -11.11 10.63
C ASP A 22 8.51 -12.42 9.92
N GLU A 23 9.52 -13.27 9.69
CA GLU A 23 9.33 -14.55 9.01
C GLU A 23 8.54 -15.56 9.84
N GLU A 24 8.70 -15.57 11.17
CA GLU A 24 7.99 -16.51 12.03
C GLU A 24 6.52 -16.13 12.17
N ILE A 25 6.19 -14.84 12.22
CA ILE A 25 4.79 -14.38 12.14
C ILE A 25 4.18 -14.77 10.78
N HIS A 26 4.90 -14.53 9.69
CA HIS A 26 4.44 -14.90 8.34
C HIS A 26 4.22 -16.41 8.23
N LYS A 27 5.16 -17.22 8.73
CA LYS A 27 5.06 -18.68 8.78
C LYS A 27 3.88 -19.13 9.65
N GLY A 28 3.67 -18.50 10.80
CA GLY A 28 2.55 -18.69 11.70
C GLY A 28 1.19 -18.53 11.01
N ARG A 29 1.07 -17.56 10.08
CA ARG A 29 -0.16 -17.37 9.30
C ARG A 29 -0.48 -18.55 8.38
N PHE A 30 0.51 -19.25 7.83
CA PHE A 30 0.25 -20.47 7.05
C PHE A 30 -0.35 -21.56 7.93
N TYR A 31 0.15 -21.75 9.15
CA TYR A 31 -0.42 -22.72 10.10
C TYR A 31 -1.86 -22.38 10.46
N SER A 32 -2.16 -21.10 10.74
CA SER A 32 -3.51 -20.65 11.06
C SER A 32 -4.50 -20.90 9.90
N ARG A 33 -4.11 -20.54 8.67
CA ARG A 33 -4.97 -20.68 7.49
C ARG A 33 -5.23 -22.13 7.08
N CYS A 34 -4.24 -23.00 7.22
CA CYS A 34 -4.39 -24.41 6.81
C CYS A 34 -5.23 -25.26 7.78
N ARG A 35 -5.51 -24.77 9.00
CA ARG A 35 -6.44 -25.40 9.95
C ARG A 35 -7.91 -25.15 9.60
N GLN A 36 -8.20 -24.15 8.76
CA GLN A 36 -9.57 -23.82 8.39
C GLN A 36 -10.10 -24.87 7.40
N LEU A 37 -11.18 -25.57 7.78
CA LEU A 37 -11.78 -26.70 7.05
C LEU A 37 -12.13 -26.37 5.57
N TRP A 38 -12.45 -25.11 5.29
CA TRP A 38 -12.79 -24.61 3.95
C TRP A 38 -11.56 -24.19 3.10
N ALA A 39 -10.37 -24.07 3.72
CA ALA A 39 -9.14 -23.62 3.08
C ALA A 39 -8.03 -24.67 3.23
N ARG A 40 -8.29 -25.92 2.79
CA ARG A 40 -7.29 -27.00 2.71
C ARG A 40 -6.21 -26.69 1.66
N ARG A 41 -5.47 -25.60 1.86
CA ARG A 41 -4.24 -25.35 1.15
C ARG A 41 -3.16 -26.25 1.75
N PRO A 42 -2.32 -26.91 0.95
CA PRO A 42 -1.34 -27.86 1.47
C PRO A 42 -0.23 -27.12 2.23
N LEU A 43 -0.32 -27.07 3.56
CA LEU A 43 0.67 -26.46 4.46
C LEU A 43 2.10 -26.92 4.13
N LYS A 44 2.27 -28.22 3.90
CA LYS A 44 3.56 -28.83 3.51
C LYS A 44 4.17 -28.19 2.26
N ARG A 45 3.35 -27.81 1.27
CA ARG A 45 3.80 -27.13 0.06
C ARG A 45 4.27 -25.72 0.35
N TYR A 46 3.58 -24.97 1.22
CA TYR A 46 4.00 -23.62 1.58
C TYR A 46 5.30 -23.64 2.38
N LEU A 47 5.40 -24.50 3.39
CA LEU A 47 6.62 -24.62 4.21
C LEU A 47 7.83 -25.06 3.37
N LYS A 48 7.65 -26.03 2.47
CA LYS A 48 8.72 -26.48 1.55
C LYS A 48 9.25 -25.33 0.68
N ASN A 49 8.39 -24.38 0.30
CA ASN A 49 8.75 -23.27 -0.58
C ASN A 49 8.88 -21.94 0.16
N PHE A 50 8.93 -21.94 1.50
CA PHE A 50 8.82 -20.72 2.30
C PHE A 50 9.91 -19.70 1.95
N THR A 51 11.15 -20.14 1.79
CA THR A 51 12.26 -19.28 1.35
C THR A 51 12.00 -18.64 -0.03
N SER A 52 11.39 -19.37 -0.96
CA SER A 52 11.05 -18.80 -2.29
C SER A 52 9.91 -17.79 -2.21
N ILE A 53 8.95 -18.03 -1.31
CA ILE A 53 7.89 -17.08 -1.00
C ILE A 53 8.48 -15.81 -0.38
N ARG A 54 9.44 -15.93 0.54
CA ARG A 54 10.17 -14.80 1.15
C ARG A 54 10.94 -13.99 0.12
N LYS A 55 11.69 -14.63 -0.78
CA LYS A 55 12.35 -13.94 -1.90
C LYS A 55 11.37 -13.13 -2.76
N THR A 56 10.20 -13.71 -3.07
CA THR A 56 9.16 -13.02 -3.85
C THR A 56 8.56 -11.85 -3.06
N HIS A 57 8.29 -12.06 -1.77
CA HIS A 57 7.83 -11.02 -0.86
C HIS A 57 8.81 -9.84 -0.81
N ASP A 58 10.10 -10.11 -0.59
CA ASP A 58 11.12 -9.06 -0.46
C ASP A 58 11.30 -8.28 -1.77
N TYR A 59 11.19 -8.98 -2.90
CA TYR A 59 11.15 -8.33 -4.21
C TYR A 59 9.96 -7.37 -4.35
N ILE A 60 8.74 -7.80 -3.99
CA ILE A 60 7.54 -6.95 -4.04
C ILE A 60 7.70 -5.73 -3.14
N VAL A 61 8.19 -5.92 -1.91
CA VAL A 61 8.46 -4.82 -0.96
C VAL A 61 9.50 -3.87 -1.53
N GLY A 62 10.57 -4.37 -2.15
CA GLY A 62 11.59 -3.56 -2.79
C GLY A 62 11.04 -2.72 -3.95
N VAL A 63 10.22 -3.32 -4.81
CA VAL A 63 9.55 -2.61 -5.92
C VAL A 63 8.60 -1.53 -5.41
N ALA A 64 7.82 -1.82 -4.36
CA ALA A 64 6.92 -0.86 -3.75
C ALA A 64 7.67 0.37 -3.23
N LYS A 65 8.75 0.15 -2.45
CA LYS A 65 9.61 1.21 -1.94
C LYS A 65 10.22 2.06 -3.06
N LYS A 66 10.71 1.41 -4.13
CA LYS A 66 11.28 2.12 -5.29
C LYS A 66 10.27 3.04 -5.99
N ASN A 67 8.98 2.69 -5.98
CA ASN A 67 7.92 3.46 -6.62
C ASN A 67 7.12 4.32 -5.63
N ASN A 68 7.61 4.52 -4.41
CA ASN A 68 6.93 5.29 -3.35
C ASN A 68 5.52 4.78 -3.00
N ILE A 69 5.27 3.48 -3.19
CA ILE A 69 4.03 2.84 -2.77
C ILE A 69 4.15 2.48 -1.27
N PRO A 70 3.19 2.88 -0.42
CA PRO A 70 3.23 2.60 1.01
C PRO A 70 3.24 1.08 1.27
N VAL A 71 4.18 0.64 2.10
CA VAL A 71 4.29 -0.73 2.57
C VAL A 71 3.88 -0.76 4.04
N ILE A 72 2.78 -1.44 4.34
CA ILE A 72 2.17 -1.53 5.67
C ILE A 72 2.50 -2.89 6.29
N GLU A 73 2.95 -2.87 7.54
CA GLU A 73 3.25 -4.07 8.32
C GLU A 73 1.93 -4.67 8.84
N ASN A 74 1.45 -5.69 8.15
CA ASN A 74 0.14 -6.27 8.40
C ASN A 74 0.21 -7.29 9.53
N ILE A 75 0.33 -6.85 10.79
CA ILE A 75 0.29 -7.73 11.97
C ILE A 75 -1.15 -7.96 12.43
N ASP A 76 -1.91 -6.88 12.62
CA ASP A 76 -3.31 -6.88 12.98
C ASP A 76 -4.14 -6.02 12.02
N VAL A 77 -5.42 -6.39 11.87
CA VAL A 77 -6.30 -5.79 10.87
C VAL A 77 -6.65 -4.34 11.23
N SER A 78 -6.84 -4.04 12.51
CA SER A 78 -7.26 -2.72 12.96
C SER A 78 -6.18 -1.69 12.71
N THR A 79 -4.95 -1.93 13.18
CA THR A 79 -3.79 -1.06 12.94
C THR A 79 -3.47 -0.97 11.46
N THR A 80 -3.63 -2.05 10.69
CA THR A 80 -3.47 -1.99 9.23
C THR A 80 -4.47 -1.00 8.60
N ILE A 81 -5.73 -1.02 9.03
CA ILE A 81 -6.77 -0.09 8.54
C ILE A 81 -6.46 1.33 8.97
N ASP A 82 -6.08 1.53 10.23
CA ASP A 82 -5.73 2.85 10.77
C ASP A 82 -4.56 3.47 9.99
N GLU A 83 -3.49 2.70 9.73
CA GLU A 83 -2.35 3.16 8.91
C GLU A 83 -2.75 3.52 7.47
N MET A 84 -3.65 2.73 6.85
CA MET A 84 -4.17 3.05 5.52
C MET A 84 -4.97 4.35 5.52
N LEU A 85 -5.84 4.55 6.51
CA LEU A 85 -6.66 5.75 6.63
C LEU A 85 -5.80 6.98 6.89
N ASP A 86 -4.84 6.89 7.82
CA ASP A 86 -3.89 7.97 8.10
C ASP A 86 -3.10 8.38 6.86
N TYR A 87 -2.68 7.41 6.05
CA TYR A 87 -2.02 7.70 4.78
C TYR A 87 -2.95 8.45 3.82
N ILE A 88 -4.18 7.98 3.64
CA ILE A 88 -5.16 8.60 2.73
C ILE A 88 -5.45 10.04 3.17
N ILE A 89 -5.67 10.27 4.46
CA ILE A 89 -5.93 11.61 5.02
C ILE A 89 -4.75 12.53 4.73
N LYS A 90 -3.52 12.10 5.01
CA LYS A 90 -2.31 12.91 4.73
C LYS A 90 -2.15 13.25 3.26
N VAL A 91 -2.44 12.31 2.37
CA VAL A 91 -2.41 12.56 0.92
C VAL A 91 -3.46 13.62 0.54
N LYS A 92 -4.69 13.50 1.06
CA LYS A 92 -5.76 14.48 0.80
C LYS A 92 -5.45 15.87 1.34
N GLU A 93 -4.91 15.96 2.55
CA GLU A 93 -4.48 17.24 3.13
C GLU A 93 -3.42 17.91 2.26
N LYS A 94 -2.42 17.14 1.79
CA LYS A 94 -1.39 17.65 0.90
C LYS A 94 -1.96 18.11 -0.45
N GLU A 95 -2.83 17.32 -1.08
CA GLU A 95 -3.52 17.70 -2.32
C GLU A 95 -4.28 19.03 -2.16
N GLN A 96 -4.94 19.24 -1.01
CA GLN A 96 -5.66 20.47 -0.73
C GLN A 96 -4.73 21.67 -0.54
N GLN A 97 -3.62 21.50 0.18
CA GLN A 97 -2.60 22.54 0.37
C GLN A 97 -1.95 22.93 -0.97
N ASP A 98 -1.59 21.95 -1.79
CA ASP A 98 -0.99 22.18 -3.10
C ASP A 98 -1.94 22.96 -4.02
N LYS A 99 -3.25 22.67 -3.96
CA LYS A 99 -4.27 23.41 -4.71
C LYS A 99 -4.38 24.87 -4.27
N LEU A 100 -4.43 25.12 -2.96
CA LEU A 100 -4.48 26.49 -2.40
C LEU A 100 -3.26 27.32 -2.81
N LEU A 101 -2.07 26.71 -2.80
CA LEU A 101 -0.83 27.36 -3.25
C LEU A 101 -0.88 27.74 -4.73
N GLN A 102 -1.40 26.85 -5.59
CA GLN A 102 -1.55 27.12 -7.02
C GLN A 102 -2.53 28.26 -7.29
N ASP A 103 -3.66 28.30 -6.58
CA ASP A 103 -4.67 29.34 -6.73
C ASP A 103 -4.10 30.74 -6.35
N ASN A 104 -3.39 30.83 -5.23
CA ASN A 104 -2.74 32.08 -4.79
C ASN A 104 -1.69 32.58 -5.80
N LEU A 105 -0.85 31.68 -6.34
CA LEU A 105 0.15 32.03 -7.35
C LEU A 105 -0.47 32.53 -8.66
N GLN A 106 -1.69 32.07 -9.01
CA GLN A 106 -2.42 32.57 -10.18
C GLN A 106 -3.01 33.96 -9.94
N GLU A 107 -3.49 34.25 -8.72
CA GLU A 107 -4.00 35.57 -8.36
C GLU A 107 -2.88 36.63 -8.35
N GLU A 108 -1.72 36.32 -7.78
CA GLU A 108 -0.55 37.23 -7.77
C GLU A 108 -0.06 37.55 -9.19
N LYS A 109 -0.02 36.56 -10.09
CA LYS A 109 0.35 36.78 -11.50
C LYS A 109 -0.64 37.67 -12.23
N LYS A 110 -1.95 37.51 -11.97
CA LYS A 110 -2.96 38.39 -12.56
C LYS A 110 -2.79 39.82 -12.09
N ILE A 111 -2.54 40.05 -10.80
CA ILE A 111 -2.34 41.41 -10.27
C ILE A 111 -1.12 42.07 -10.93
N SER A 112 -0.02 41.34 -11.09
CA SER A 112 1.21 41.85 -11.73
C SER A 112 1.09 42.13 -13.23
N GLU A 113 0.07 41.62 -13.93
CA GLU A 113 -0.15 41.90 -15.36
C GLU A 113 -0.94 43.21 -15.60
N TYR A 114 -1.56 43.78 -14.55
CA TYR A 114 -2.34 45.03 -14.63
C TYR A 114 -1.58 46.27 -14.11
N ASP A 115 -0.39 46.10 -13.54
CA ASP A 115 0.55 47.16 -13.12
C ASP A 115 1.68 47.35 -14.14
#